data_AF-A0A0V8T734-F1
#
_entry.id   AF-A0A0V8T734-F1
#
_cell.length_a   1.000
_cell.length_b   1.000
_cell.length_c   1.000
_cell.angle_alpha   90.00
_cell.angle_beta   90.00
_cell.angle_gamma   90.00
#
_symmetry.space_group_name_H-M   'P 1'
#
loop_
_entity.id
_entity.type
_entity.pdbx_description
1 polymer ?
#
loop_
_entity_poly.entity_id
_entity_poly.type
_entity_poly.pdbx_seq_one_letter_code
_entity_poly.pdbx_strand_id
1 'polypeptide(L)'
;MTEQPVIPDGTQDTRIADFWDAARGHLGWGKLDPVMGETVDGAVAPPAWSFGADPVTADALLELVLAGRKTATSTALAELTAADAPLPRVGDVSIVLDSHGDPRALLRTTAVEVVPFDAVDAEHAAAEGEGDLAAWRSEHEAVWRRSLGDAAFSPTTDVVTERFELVYPTTGAAPAVD
;
A
#
# COMPACT_ATOMS: atom_id res chain seq x y z
N MET A 1 35.84 -14.55 1.51
CA MET A 1 34.48 -14.24 1.03
C MET A 1 33.78 -13.61 2.21
N THR A 2 33.84 -12.29 2.33
CA THR A 2 33.33 -11.57 3.50
C THR A 2 32.00 -10.97 3.08
N GLU A 3 30.92 -11.52 3.61
CA GLU A 3 29.59 -10.93 3.49
C GLU A 3 29.64 -9.56 4.19
N GLN A 4 29.44 -8.48 3.44
CA GLN A 4 29.26 -7.16 4.02
C GLN A 4 27.85 -7.08 4.61
N PRO A 5 27.69 -6.57 5.84
CA PRO A 5 26.37 -6.35 6.41
C PRO A 5 25.67 -5.22 5.65
N VAL A 6 24.44 -5.47 5.21
CA VAL A 6 23.53 -4.42 4.73
C VAL A 6 23.19 -3.55 5.93
N ILE A 7 23.74 -2.33 5.98
CA ILE A 7 23.34 -1.32 6.96
C ILE A 7 21.98 -0.79 6.52
N PRO A 8 20.90 -0.92 7.31
CA PRO A 8 19.64 -0.27 6.99
C PRO A 8 19.88 1.25 6.96
N ASP A 9 19.37 1.92 5.92
CA ASP A 9 19.48 3.36 5.77
C ASP A 9 18.56 4.04 6.82
N GLY A 10 19.11 4.28 8.01
CA GLY A 10 18.37 4.85 9.16
C GLY A 10 17.75 6.24 8.89
N THR A 11 18.07 6.86 7.76
CA THR A 11 17.44 8.09 7.28
C THR A 11 15.98 7.85 6.85
N GLN A 12 15.67 6.71 6.23
CA GLN A 12 14.29 6.39 5.83
C GLN A 12 13.43 6.01 7.05
N ASP A 13 13.98 5.18 7.95
CA ASP A 13 13.28 4.81 9.18
C ASP A 13 12.91 6.04 10.02
N THR A 14 13.80 7.03 10.10
CA THR A 14 13.54 8.30 10.77
C THR A 14 12.41 9.06 10.07
N ARG A 15 12.44 9.20 8.74
CA ARG A 15 11.37 9.86 7.98
C ARG A 15 10.01 9.19 8.17
N ILE A 16 9.96 7.85 8.18
CA ILE A 16 8.74 7.07 8.43
C ILE A 16 8.22 7.31 9.85
N ALA A 17 9.10 7.30 10.85
CA ALA A 17 8.73 7.56 12.23
C ALA A 17 8.17 8.98 12.42
N ASP A 18 8.85 10.00 11.87
CA ASP A 18 8.41 11.39 11.93
C ASP A 18 7.05 11.60 11.26
N PHE A 19 6.84 10.98 10.08
CA PHE A 19 5.56 11.00 9.39
C PHE A 19 4.46 10.34 10.23
N TRP A 20 4.75 9.18 10.82
CA TRP A 20 3.79 8.47 11.65
C TRP A 20 3.38 9.28 12.88
N ASP A 21 4.33 9.93 13.54
CA ASP A 21 4.09 10.81 14.67
C ASP A 21 3.21 12.01 14.29
N ALA A 22 3.50 12.65 13.15
CA ALA A 22 2.68 13.73 12.62
C ALA A 22 1.25 13.28 12.30
N ALA A 23 1.09 12.13 11.62
CA ALA A 23 -0.20 11.57 11.26
C ALA A 23 -1.04 11.23 12.50
N ARG A 24 -0.46 10.57 13.51
CA ARG A 24 -1.13 10.28 14.79
C ARG A 24 -1.57 11.56 15.51
N GLY A 25 -0.72 12.59 15.49
CA GLY A 25 -1.02 13.90 16.05
C GLY A 25 -2.22 14.55 15.37
N HIS A 26 -2.26 14.50 14.03
CA HIS A 26 -3.35 15.04 13.22
C HIS A 26 -4.68 14.30 13.46
N LEU A 27 -4.63 12.96 13.52
CA LEU A 27 -5.80 12.11 13.68
C LEU A 27 -6.30 12.03 15.14
N GLY A 28 -5.54 12.58 16.09
CA GLY A 28 -5.85 12.50 17.51
C GLY A 28 -5.67 11.11 18.11
N TRP A 29 -5.06 10.17 17.38
CA TRP A 29 -4.83 8.78 17.83
C TRP A 29 -3.85 8.68 19.01
N GLY A 30 -3.06 9.72 19.27
CA GLY A 30 -2.21 9.82 20.46
C GLY A 30 -2.89 10.36 21.73
N LYS A 31 -4.20 10.69 21.69
CA LYS A 31 -4.93 11.31 22.82
C LYS A 31 -6.04 10.44 23.42
N LEU A 32 -6.26 9.24 22.90
CA LEU A 32 -7.35 8.35 23.34
C LEU A 32 -6.80 7.09 24.00
N ASP A 33 -6.91 7.02 25.33
CA ASP A 33 -6.86 5.78 26.13
C ASP A 33 -8.12 4.91 25.84
N PRO A 34 -8.12 3.60 26.17
CA PRO A 34 -8.67 2.52 25.35
C PRO A 34 -10.19 2.39 25.48
N VAL A 35 -10.94 2.98 24.55
CA VAL A 35 -12.37 2.66 24.35
C VAL A 35 -12.63 2.01 22.98
N MET A 36 -11.63 1.98 22.10
CA MET A 36 -11.71 1.31 20.81
C MET A 36 -10.93 -0.01 20.89
N GLY A 37 -11.64 -1.11 20.76
CA GLY A 37 -11.08 -2.46 20.77
C GLY A 37 -9.99 -2.63 19.71
N GLU A 38 -8.95 -3.37 20.11
CA GLU A 38 -7.69 -3.61 19.39
C GLU A 38 -6.88 -2.34 19.12
N THR A 39 -6.10 -1.96 20.13
CA THR A 39 -4.97 -1.04 19.98
C THR A 39 -3.99 -1.61 18.97
N VAL A 40 -3.85 -0.97 17.81
CA VAL A 40 -2.54 -0.90 17.16
C VAL A 40 -1.62 -0.32 18.25
N ASP A 41 -0.57 -1.04 18.63
CA ASP A 41 0.39 -0.56 19.63
C ASP A 41 0.99 0.74 19.08
N GLY A 42 0.40 1.88 19.46
CA GLY A 42 0.45 3.12 18.68
C GLY A 42 1.84 3.75 18.61
N ALA A 43 2.84 3.14 19.23
CA ALA A 43 4.23 3.53 19.18
C ALA A 43 4.96 3.03 17.93
N VAL A 44 4.54 1.91 17.32
CA VAL A 44 5.21 1.33 16.16
C VAL A 44 4.56 1.85 14.88
N ALA A 45 5.37 2.32 13.92
CA ALA A 45 4.88 2.73 12.61
C ALA A 45 4.26 1.52 11.88
N PRO A 46 3.13 1.70 11.17
CA PRO A 46 2.56 0.66 10.34
C PRO A 46 3.49 0.31 9.16
N PRO A 47 3.22 -0.79 8.44
CA PRO A 47 3.99 -1.14 7.24
C PRO A 47 4.08 0.02 6.25
N ALA A 48 5.27 0.24 5.71
CA ALA A 48 5.56 1.25 4.71
C ALA A 48 6.00 0.61 3.39
N TRP A 49 5.39 1.03 2.28
CA TRP A 49 5.60 0.42 0.96
C TRP A 49 5.30 1.41 -0.17
N SER A 50 5.70 1.09 -1.40
CA SER A 50 5.42 1.88 -2.61
C SER A 50 4.58 1.09 -3.59
N PHE A 51 3.74 1.79 -4.35
CA PHE A 51 3.00 1.19 -5.45
C PHE A 51 3.93 0.82 -6.63
N GLY A 52 3.50 -0.15 -7.43
CA GLY A 52 4.19 -0.52 -8.67
C GLY A 52 5.55 -1.18 -8.46
N ALA A 53 6.18 -1.56 -9.57
CA ALA A 53 7.46 -2.28 -9.57
C ALA A 53 8.66 -1.39 -9.93
N ASP A 54 8.43 -0.11 -10.24
CA ASP A 54 9.45 0.84 -10.66
C ASP A 54 9.14 2.27 -10.18
N PRO A 55 10.16 3.15 -10.08
CA PRO A 55 10.02 4.53 -9.61
C PRO A 55 8.94 5.37 -10.29
N VAL A 56 8.79 5.23 -11.62
CA VAL A 56 7.84 6.06 -12.39
C VAL A 56 6.41 5.66 -12.05
N THR A 57 6.17 4.34 -11.99
CA THR A 57 4.86 3.80 -11.62
C THR A 57 4.54 4.12 -10.16
N ALA A 58 5.51 4.04 -9.25
CA ALA A 58 5.31 4.37 -7.83
C ALA A 58 4.78 5.80 -7.64
N ASP A 59 5.45 6.78 -8.23
CA ASP A 59 5.07 8.18 -8.09
C ASP A 59 3.74 8.47 -8.80
N ALA A 60 3.51 7.89 -9.99
CA ALA A 60 2.26 8.09 -10.73
C ALA A 60 1.04 7.57 -9.97
N LEU A 61 1.14 6.39 -9.35
CA LEU A 61 0.05 5.79 -8.58
C LEU A 61 -0.17 6.51 -7.26
N LEU A 62 0.89 6.93 -6.59
CA LEU A 62 0.78 7.77 -5.39
C LEU A 62 0.06 9.09 -5.70
N GLU A 63 0.34 9.76 -6.81
CA GLU A 63 -0.36 10.99 -7.19
C GLU A 63 -1.86 10.75 -7.41
N LEU A 64 -2.27 9.59 -7.94
CA LEU A 64 -3.69 9.24 -8.04
C LEU A 64 -4.33 9.07 -6.66
N VAL A 65 -3.61 8.49 -5.69
CA VAL A 65 -4.06 8.37 -4.30
C VAL A 65 -4.22 9.75 -3.66
N LEU A 66 -3.21 10.60 -3.77
CA LEU A 66 -3.23 11.96 -3.21
C LEU A 66 -4.32 12.84 -3.84
N ALA A 67 -4.64 12.61 -5.11
CA ALA A 67 -5.77 13.25 -5.80
C ALA A 67 -7.14 12.65 -5.46
N GLY A 68 -7.20 11.59 -4.63
CA GLY A 68 -8.43 10.88 -4.27
C GLY A 68 -9.05 10.09 -5.42
N ARG A 69 -8.29 9.82 -6.49
CA ARG A 69 -8.74 9.08 -7.67
C ARG A 69 -8.48 7.58 -7.57
N LYS A 70 -7.40 7.19 -6.89
CA LYS A 70 -7.09 5.80 -6.55
C LYS A 70 -7.47 5.55 -5.09
N THR A 71 -8.46 4.69 -4.87
CA THR A 71 -9.00 4.29 -3.56
C THR A 71 -9.09 2.77 -3.42
N ALA A 72 -8.40 2.04 -4.29
CA ALA A 72 -8.36 0.59 -4.30
C ALA A 72 -7.00 0.08 -4.81
N THR A 73 -6.65 -1.14 -4.41
CA THR A 73 -5.47 -1.87 -4.90
C THR A 73 -5.76 -3.36 -4.98
N SER A 74 -4.93 -4.09 -5.71
CA SER A 74 -5.04 -5.54 -5.90
C SER A 74 -3.68 -6.20 -5.77
N THR A 75 -3.65 -7.33 -5.06
CA THR A 75 -2.45 -8.18 -4.91
C THR A 75 -2.82 -9.61 -5.22
N ALA A 76 -1.96 -10.36 -5.92
CA ALA A 76 -2.23 -11.79 -6.11
C ALA A 76 -2.04 -12.53 -4.77
N LEU A 77 -2.98 -13.40 -4.39
CA LEU A 77 -2.90 -14.15 -3.13
C LEU A 77 -1.60 -14.98 -3.03
N ALA A 78 -1.11 -15.45 -4.17
CA ALA A 78 0.15 -16.19 -4.28
C ALA A 78 1.37 -15.33 -3.91
N GLU A 79 1.37 -14.01 -4.18
CA GLU A 79 2.45 -13.10 -3.80
C GLU A 79 2.51 -12.94 -2.29
N LEU A 80 1.35 -12.74 -1.63
CA LEU A 80 1.27 -12.68 -0.17
C LEU A 80 1.74 -14.00 0.48
N THR A 81 1.28 -15.13 -0.06
CA THR A 81 1.67 -16.46 0.42
C THR A 81 3.17 -16.69 0.29
N ALA A 82 3.77 -16.29 -0.84
CA ALA A 82 5.21 -16.43 -1.07
C ALA A 82 6.05 -15.54 -0.13
N ALA A 83 5.50 -14.40 0.28
CA ALA A 83 6.13 -13.47 1.22
C ALA A 83 5.87 -13.82 2.70
N ASP A 84 5.11 -14.88 3.01
CA ASP A 84 4.59 -15.18 4.36
C ASP A 84 3.85 -13.97 4.98
N ALA A 85 3.22 -13.16 4.13
CA ALA A 85 2.48 -11.97 4.52
C ALA A 85 1.02 -12.34 4.84
N PRO A 86 0.44 -11.82 5.93
CA PRO A 86 -0.96 -12.03 6.24
C PRO A 86 -1.86 -11.34 5.22
N LEU A 87 -3.10 -11.82 5.08
CA LEU A 87 -4.13 -11.05 4.39
C LEU A 87 -4.36 -9.71 5.10
N PRO A 88 -4.55 -8.62 4.35
CA PRO A 88 -4.96 -7.34 4.91
C PRO A 88 -6.32 -7.47 5.58
N ARG A 89 -6.57 -6.61 6.57
CA ARG A 89 -7.82 -6.57 7.34
C ARG A 89 -8.44 -5.19 7.26
N VAL A 90 -9.77 -5.16 7.34
CA VAL A 90 -10.50 -3.90 7.49
C VAL A 90 -10.02 -3.20 8.75
N GLY A 91 -9.63 -1.93 8.61
CA GLY A 91 -9.07 -1.12 9.68
C GLY A 91 -7.54 -1.08 9.71
N ASP A 92 -6.85 -1.97 8.97
CA ASP A 92 -5.40 -1.91 8.83
C ASP A 92 -4.98 -0.56 8.26
N VAL A 93 -3.82 -0.09 8.71
CA VAL A 93 -3.23 1.18 8.30
C VAL A 93 -1.89 0.90 7.65
N SER A 94 -1.56 1.63 6.60
CA SER A 94 -0.23 1.55 5.96
C SER A 94 0.25 2.90 5.44
N ILE A 95 1.56 3.05 5.35
CA ILE A 95 2.23 4.25 4.83
C ILE A 95 2.65 4.00 3.39
N VAL A 96 2.27 4.89 2.49
CA VAL A 96 2.72 4.86 1.10
C VAL A 96 3.90 5.79 0.92
N LEU A 97 4.97 5.25 0.34
CA LEU A 97 6.20 5.93 0.04
C LEU A 97 6.26 6.32 -1.45
N ASP A 98 6.88 7.46 -1.76
CA ASP A 98 7.27 7.78 -3.13
C ASP A 98 8.56 7.03 -3.55
N SER A 99 8.98 7.26 -4.79
CA SER A 99 10.16 6.61 -5.38
C SER A 99 11.49 6.94 -4.69
N HIS A 100 11.54 7.99 -3.87
CA HIS A 100 12.70 8.40 -3.08
C HIS A 100 12.66 7.82 -1.66
N GLY A 101 11.63 7.01 -1.38
CA GLY A 101 11.39 6.40 -0.09
C GLY A 101 10.85 7.37 0.95
N ASP A 102 10.38 8.56 0.55
CA ASP A 102 9.73 9.51 1.45
C ASP A 102 8.27 9.10 1.69
N PRO A 103 7.76 9.12 2.94
CA PRO A 103 6.36 8.84 3.24
C PRO A 103 5.44 9.99 2.86
N ARG A 104 4.39 9.66 2.10
CA ARG A 104 3.52 10.64 1.43
C ARG A 104 2.04 10.52 1.75
N ALA A 105 1.59 9.32 2.09
CA ALA A 105 0.20 9.06 2.43
C ALA A 105 0.08 8.01 3.52
N LEU A 106 -0.90 8.20 4.41
CA LEU A 106 -1.38 7.18 5.33
C LEU A 106 -2.73 6.69 4.81
N LEU A 107 -2.83 5.40 4.56
CA LEU A 107 -4.05 4.74 4.08
C LEU A 107 -4.67 3.92 5.19
N ARG A 108 -5.99 3.78 5.15
CA ARG A 108 -6.73 2.83 5.97
C ARG A 108 -7.59 1.93 5.10
N THR A 109 -7.43 0.62 5.25
CA THR A 109 -8.21 -0.37 4.51
C THR A 109 -9.66 -0.39 5.02
N THR A 110 -10.62 -0.27 4.11
CA THR A 110 -12.05 -0.17 4.41
C THR A 110 -12.83 -1.40 3.95
N ALA A 111 -12.33 -2.15 2.97
CA ALA A 111 -12.87 -3.43 2.54
C ALA A 111 -11.76 -4.32 2.00
N VAL A 112 -11.90 -5.64 2.20
CA VAL A 112 -11.01 -6.66 1.66
C VAL A 112 -11.85 -7.81 1.15
N GLU A 113 -11.62 -8.23 -0.09
CA GLU A 113 -12.24 -9.42 -0.67
C GLU A 113 -11.18 -10.26 -1.37
N VAL A 114 -11.43 -11.57 -1.49
CA VAL A 114 -10.63 -12.46 -2.31
C VAL A 114 -11.53 -13.01 -3.41
N VAL A 115 -11.22 -12.66 -4.64
CA VAL A 115 -12.00 -13.02 -5.82
C VAL A 115 -11.09 -13.55 -6.94
N PRO A 116 -11.59 -14.42 -7.82
CA PRO A 116 -10.87 -14.77 -9.04
C PRO A 116 -10.58 -13.52 -9.88
N PHE A 117 -9.43 -13.50 -10.57
CA PHE A 117 -9.02 -12.38 -11.43
C PHE A 117 -10.08 -11.98 -12.47
N ASP A 118 -10.72 -12.96 -13.11
CA ASP A 118 -11.77 -12.71 -14.09
C ASP A 118 -13.11 -12.25 -13.49
N ALA A 119 -13.26 -12.37 -12.17
CA ALA A 119 -14.41 -11.90 -11.40
C ALA A 119 -14.23 -10.50 -10.82
N VAL A 120 -13.03 -9.90 -10.92
CA VAL A 120 -12.83 -8.48 -10.58
C VAL A 120 -13.69 -7.63 -11.53
N ASP A 121 -14.49 -6.76 -10.93
CA ASP A 121 -15.49 -5.96 -11.63
C ASP A 121 -14.96 -4.59 -12.06
N ALA A 122 -15.76 -3.89 -12.87
CA ALA A 122 -15.41 -2.57 -13.37
C ALA A 122 -15.43 -1.48 -12.28
N GLU A 123 -16.15 -1.69 -11.18
CA GLU A 123 -16.20 -0.73 -10.08
C GLU A 123 -14.89 -0.75 -9.28
N HIS A 124 -14.30 -1.93 -9.10
CA HIS A 124 -12.97 -2.08 -8.50
C HIS A 124 -11.89 -1.51 -9.40
N ALA A 125 -11.88 -1.89 -10.68
CA ALA A 125 -10.93 -1.36 -11.65
C ALA A 125 -11.00 0.18 -11.74
N ALA A 126 -12.20 0.76 -11.74
CA ALA A 126 -12.37 2.22 -11.76
C ALA A 126 -11.81 2.91 -10.51
N ALA A 127 -11.92 2.29 -9.34
CA ALA A 127 -11.37 2.82 -8.10
C ALA A 127 -9.86 2.62 -7.96
N GLU A 128 -9.26 1.72 -8.73
CA GLU A 128 -7.80 1.68 -8.87
C GLU A 128 -7.28 2.90 -9.63
N GLY A 129 -8.14 3.55 -10.44
CA GLY A 129 -7.86 4.82 -11.10
C GLY A 129 -6.90 4.73 -12.29
N GLU A 130 -6.50 3.51 -12.68
CA GLU A 130 -5.48 3.22 -13.70
C GLU A 130 -6.05 3.03 -15.11
N GLY A 131 -7.37 2.94 -15.26
CA GLY A 131 -8.00 2.75 -16.55
C GLY A 131 -9.42 2.19 -16.44
N ASP A 132 -9.91 1.61 -17.53
CA ASP A 132 -11.11 0.78 -17.50
C ASP A 132 -10.78 -0.68 -17.14
N LEU A 133 -11.79 -1.53 -17.02
CA LEU A 133 -11.60 -2.94 -16.67
C LEU A 133 -10.71 -3.70 -17.67
N ALA A 134 -10.73 -3.33 -18.95
CA ALA A 134 -9.92 -4.01 -19.97
C ALA A 134 -8.43 -3.64 -19.82
N ALA A 135 -8.14 -2.35 -19.59
CA ALA A 135 -6.80 -1.88 -19.27
C ALA A 135 -6.29 -2.52 -17.97
N TRP A 136 -7.10 -2.49 -16.91
CA TRP A 136 -6.79 -3.10 -15.61
C TRP A 136 -6.40 -4.57 -15.76
N ARG A 137 -7.19 -5.36 -16.50
CA ARG A 137 -6.89 -6.77 -16.75
C ARG A 137 -5.58 -6.94 -17.51
N SER A 138 -5.38 -6.19 -18.59
CA SER A 138 -4.16 -6.30 -19.39
C SER A 138 -2.91 -5.99 -18.58
N GLU A 139 -2.96 -4.96 -17.73
CA GLU A 139 -1.82 -4.52 -16.92
C GLU A 139 -1.52 -5.52 -15.78
N HIS A 140 -2.54 -5.93 -15.03
CA HIS A 140 -2.38 -6.86 -13.91
C HIS A 140 -1.98 -8.27 -14.39
N GLU A 141 -2.51 -8.75 -15.51
CA GLU A 141 -2.05 -10.01 -16.12
C GLU A 141 -0.56 -9.93 -16.48
N ALA A 142 -0.10 -8.82 -17.08
CA ALA A 142 1.31 -8.66 -17.42
C ALA A 142 2.21 -8.64 -16.17
N VAL A 143 1.77 -7.97 -15.11
CA VAL A 143 2.48 -7.92 -13.82
C VAL A 143 2.57 -9.31 -13.19
N TRP A 144 1.45 -10.01 -13.05
CA TRP A 144 1.43 -11.31 -12.35
C TRP A 144 2.03 -12.45 -13.17
N ARG A 145 1.98 -12.40 -14.50
CA ARG A 145 2.78 -13.30 -15.33
C ARG A 145 4.28 -13.10 -15.11
N ARG A 146 4.72 -11.87 -14.90
CA ARG A 146 6.13 -11.57 -14.60
C ARG A 146 6.53 -11.98 -13.18
N SER A 147 5.69 -11.74 -12.18
CA SER A 147 6.03 -12.01 -10.77
C SER A 147 5.84 -13.48 -10.37
N LEU A 148 4.74 -14.11 -10.81
CA LEU A 148 4.43 -15.52 -10.50
C LEU A 148 4.99 -16.50 -11.54
N GLY A 149 5.23 -16.01 -12.76
CA GLY A 149 5.58 -16.83 -13.92
C GLY A 149 4.36 -17.22 -14.76
N ASP A 150 4.55 -17.33 -16.08
CA ASP A 150 3.47 -17.55 -17.05
C ASP A 150 2.58 -18.77 -16.80
N ALA A 151 3.13 -19.82 -16.19
CA ALA A 151 2.41 -21.06 -15.90
C ALA A 151 1.62 -21.00 -14.58
N ALA A 152 1.92 -20.04 -13.71
CA ALA A 152 1.26 -19.88 -12.41
C ALA A 152 0.07 -18.92 -12.47
N PHE A 153 0.05 -18.01 -13.46
CA PHE A 153 -1.06 -17.10 -13.68
C PHE A 153 -2.17 -17.73 -14.54
N SER A 154 -3.42 -17.51 -14.14
CA SER A 154 -4.62 -17.90 -14.89
C SER A 154 -5.78 -16.94 -14.62
N PRO A 155 -6.84 -16.93 -15.46
CA PRO A 155 -8.03 -16.13 -15.19
C PRO A 155 -8.72 -16.43 -13.85
N THR A 156 -8.49 -17.62 -13.27
CA THR A 156 -9.03 -18.02 -11.98
C THR A 156 -8.03 -17.83 -10.83
N THR A 157 -6.91 -17.14 -11.05
CA THR A 157 -5.96 -16.81 -9.99
C THR A 157 -6.66 -15.93 -8.95
N ASP A 158 -6.54 -16.30 -7.68
CA ASP A 158 -7.12 -15.54 -6.58
C ASP A 158 -6.41 -14.19 -6.41
N VAL A 159 -7.19 -13.13 -6.46
CA VAL A 159 -6.77 -11.74 -6.27
C VAL A 159 -7.37 -11.24 -4.96
N VAL A 160 -6.52 -10.71 -4.11
CA VAL A 160 -6.93 -9.94 -2.93
C VAL A 160 -7.20 -8.51 -3.39
N THR A 161 -8.45 -8.10 -3.34
CA THR A 161 -8.88 -6.75 -3.65
C THR A 161 -9.07 -5.96 -2.37
N GLU A 162 -8.51 -4.75 -2.32
CA GLU A 162 -8.63 -3.85 -1.18
C GLU A 162 -9.28 -2.53 -1.60
N ARG A 163 -10.20 -2.03 -0.77
CA ARG A 163 -10.61 -0.62 -0.79
C ARG A 163 -9.95 0.08 0.38
N PHE A 164 -9.59 1.34 0.18
CA PHE A 164 -8.99 2.14 1.23
C PHE A 164 -9.43 3.59 1.17
N GLU A 165 -9.26 4.29 2.30
CA GLU A 165 -9.38 5.73 2.40
C GLU A 165 -8.01 6.35 2.69
N LEU A 166 -7.75 7.52 2.10
CA LEU A 166 -6.61 8.37 2.45
C LEU A 166 -6.94 9.11 3.75
N VAL A 167 -6.27 8.76 4.84
CA VAL A 167 -6.53 9.36 6.16
C VAL A 167 -5.58 10.51 6.48
N TYR A 168 -4.37 10.53 5.91
CA TYR A 168 -3.42 11.63 6.10
C TYR A 168 -2.49 11.80 4.88
N PRO A 169 -2.58 12.92 4.14
CA PRO A 169 -1.63 13.26 3.08
C PRO A 169 -0.48 14.16 3.58
N THR A 170 0.69 14.07 2.96
CA THR A 170 1.73 15.11 3.03
C THR A 170 2.00 15.75 1.67
N THR A 171 1.74 17.05 1.60
CA THR A 171 2.06 17.90 0.45
C THR A 171 3.43 18.53 0.64
N GLY A 172 4.50 17.75 0.42
CA GLY A 172 5.89 18.21 0.46
C GLY A 172 6.86 17.11 0.87
N ALA A 173 8.16 17.27 0.56
CA ALA A 173 9.20 16.54 1.27
C ALA A 173 8.97 16.76 2.78
N ALA A 174 9.09 15.70 3.58
CA ALA A 174 8.80 15.72 5.02
C ALA A 174 9.24 17.05 5.67
N PRO A 175 8.43 17.62 6.60
CA PRO A 175 8.76 18.91 7.19
C PRO A 175 10.20 18.88 7.70
N ALA A 176 11.01 19.84 7.26
CA ALA A 176 12.34 20.01 7.82
C ALA A 176 12.18 20.10 9.34
N VAL A 177 12.79 19.16 10.04
CA VAL A 177 12.98 19.25 11.48
C VAL A 177 13.84 20.47 11.73
N ASP A 178 13.23 21.56 12.21
CA ASP A 178 13.94 22.71 12.79
C ASP A 178 14.52 22.32 14.16
#